data_AF-A0A7C5YDC6-F1
#
_entry.id   AF-A0A7C5YDC6-F1
#
_cell.length_a   1.000
_cell.length_b   1.000
_cell.length_c   1.000
_cell.angle_alpha   90.00
_cell.angle_beta   90.00
_cell.angle_gamma   90.00
#
_symmetry.space_group_name_H-M   'P 1'
#
loop_
_entity.id
_entity.type
_entity.pdbx_description
1 polymer ?
#
loop_
_entity_poly.entity_id
_entity_poly.type
_entity_poly.pdbx_seq_one_letter_code
_entity_poly.pdbx_strand_id
1 'polypeptide(L)'
;MHIEHRKQRIIRLLQAIENEARHMGKMIEEDDFQGQLECLLKLTEHLETIKRMCIRTYAETLFSLSSRIDQVEDAVEQLLNWLVKLKAV
;
A
#
# COMPACT_ATOMS: atom_id res chain seq x y z
N MET A 1 18.84 -7.06 -1.37
CA MET A 1 17.99 -8.17 -0.88
C MET A 1 16.68 -7.68 -0.26
N HIS A 2 16.67 -6.70 0.65
CA HIS A 2 15.44 -6.24 1.33
C HIS A 2 14.37 -5.61 0.44
N ILE A 3 14.74 -4.85 -0.59
CA ILE A 3 13.78 -4.22 -1.51
C ILE A 3 13.08 -5.26 -2.37
N GLU A 4 13.80 -6.28 -2.84
CA GLU A 4 13.24 -7.31 -3.73
C GLU A 4 12.20 -8.18 -3.00
N HIS A 5 12.46 -8.56 -1.76
CA HIS A 5 11.48 -9.26 -0.93
C HIS A 5 10.21 -8.42 -0.69
N ARG A 6 10.35 -7.10 -0.54
CA ARG A 6 9.19 -6.21 -0.39
C ARG A 6 8.39 -6.10 -1.67
N LYS A 7 9.04 -5.98 -2.83
CA LYS A 7 8.37 -5.99 -4.14
C LYS A 7 7.55 -7.26 -4.33
N GLN A 8 8.16 -8.43 -4.10
CA GLN A 8 7.45 -9.70 -4.21
C GLN A 8 6.27 -9.81 -3.25
N ARG A 9 6.40 -9.28 -2.03
CA ARG A 9 5.28 -9.25 -1.08
C ARG A 9 4.17 -8.29 -1.51
N ILE A 10 4.49 -7.11 -2.05
CA ILE A 10 3.49 -6.18 -2.60
C ILE A 10 2.73 -6.85 -3.76
N ILE A 11 3.44 -7.52 -4.68
CA ILE A 11 2.82 -8.24 -5.80
C ILE A 11 1.84 -9.31 -5.31
N ARG A 12 2.23 -10.11 -4.31
CA ARG A 12 1.35 -11.13 -3.71
C ARG A 12 0.10 -10.52 -3.07
N LEU A 13 0.24 -9.38 -2.39
CA LEU A 13 -0.92 -8.68 -1.80
C LEU A 13 -1.85 -8.09 -2.87
N LEU A 14 -1.30 -7.56 -3.97
CA LEU A 14 -2.11 -7.10 -5.10
C LEU A 14 -2.89 -8.25 -5.76
N GLN A 15 -2.27 -9.41 -5.91
CA GLN A 15 -2.96 -10.61 -6.40
C GLN A 15 -4.06 -11.09 -5.43
N ALA A 16 -3.83 -10.98 -4.12
CA ALA A 16 -4.86 -11.29 -3.12
C ALA A 16 -6.05 -10.33 -3.24
N ILE A 17 -5.78 -9.01 -3.36
CA ILE A 17 -6.81 -7.98 -3.58
C ILE A 17 -7.63 -8.29 -4.84
N GLU A 18 -6.98 -8.64 -5.96
CA GLU A 18 -7.68 -8.98 -7.20
C GLU A 18 -8.63 -10.17 -7.02
N ASN A 19 -8.18 -11.20 -6.30
CA ASN A 19 -8.99 -12.38 -6.02
C ASN A 19 -10.16 -12.07 -5.06
N GLU A 20 -9.92 -11.27 -4.03
CA GLU A 20 -10.94 -10.82 -3.08
C GLU A 20 -12.01 -9.96 -3.77
N ALA A 21 -11.61 -9.00 -4.62
CA ALA A 21 -12.53 -8.20 -5.41
C ALA A 21 -13.40 -9.06 -6.34
N ARG A 22 -12.80 -10.08 -6.99
CA ARG A 22 -13.54 -11.04 -7.82
C ARG A 22 -14.53 -11.86 -6.99
N HIS A 23 -14.13 -12.29 -5.80
CA HIS A 23 -14.99 -13.07 -4.90
C HIS A 23 -16.17 -12.23 -4.39
N MET A 24 -15.94 -10.96 -4.09
CA MET A 24 -16.98 -10.02 -3.68
C MET A 24 -18.07 -9.87 -4.73
N GLY A 25 -17.72 -9.92 -6.03
CA GLY A 25 -18.70 -9.94 -7.12
C GLY A 25 -19.71 -11.09 -7.00
N LYS A 26 -19.27 -12.28 -6.60
CA LYS A 26 -20.16 -13.44 -6.37
C LYS A 26 -21.04 -13.24 -5.13
N MET A 27 -20.46 -12.71 -4.04
CA MET A 27 -21.22 -12.42 -2.82
C MET A 27 -22.32 -11.38 -3.03
N ILE A 28 -22.14 -10.48 -4.00
CA ILE A 28 -23.18 -9.53 -4.42
C ILE A 28 -24.32 -10.25 -5.14
N GLU A 29 -24.02 -11.22 -6.01
CA GLU A 29 -25.04 -12.03 -6.70
C GLU A 29 -25.84 -12.92 -5.74
N GLU A 30 -25.24 -13.31 -4.61
CA GLU A 30 -25.82 -14.19 -3.59
C GLU A 30 -26.50 -13.42 -2.43
N ASP A 31 -26.53 -12.08 -2.48
CA ASP A 31 -26.99 -11.21 -1.38
C ASP A 31 -26.29 -11.48 -0.02
N ASP A 32 -25.05 -11.97 -0.04
CA ASP A 32 -24.25 -12.24 1.16
C ASP A 32 -23.59 -10.95 1.69
N PHE A 33 -24.38 -10.13 2.37
CA PHE A 33 -23.91 -8.84 2.91
C PHE A 33 -22.85 -8.99 4.02
N GLN A 34 -22.90 -10.08 4.80
CA GLN A 34 -21.89 -10.32 5.82
C GLN A 34 -20.53 -10.63 5.17
N GLY A 35 -20.53 -11.54 4.20
CA GLY A 35 -19.32 -11.87 3.44
C GLY A 35 -18.74 -10.67 2.70
N GLN A 36 -19.60 -9.79 2.16
CA GLN A 36 -19.17 -8.52 1.56
C GLN A 36 -18.43 -7.62 2.56
N LEU A 37 -18.96 -7.45 3.78
CA LEU A 37 -18.31 -6.65 4.82
C LEU A 37 -16.96 -7.27 5.27
N GLU A 38 -16.91 -8.58 5.43
CA GLU A 38 -15.67 -9.29 5.77
C GLU A 38 -14.62 -9.16 4.66
N CYS A 39 -15.05 -9.21 3.39
CA CYS A 39 -14.18 -9.02 2.24
C CYS A 39 -13.63 -7.59 2.19
N LEU A 40 -14.47 -6.57 2.42
CA LEU A 40 -14.04 -5.17 2.48
C LEU A 40 -13.01 -4.90 3.59
N LEU A 41 -13.17 -5.54 4.75
CA LEU A 41 -12.19 -5.44 5.84
C LEU A 41 -10.82 -5.97 5.40
N LYS A 42 -10.76 -7.17 4.79
CA LYS A 42 -9.51 -7.76 4.28
C LYS A 42 -8.86 -6.91 3.19
N LEU A 43 -9.66 -6.42 2.23
CA LEU A 43 -9.18 -5.51 1.20
C LEU A 43 -8.53 -4.27 1.81
N THR A 44 -9.15 -3.69 2.83
CA THR A 44 -8.63 -2.51 3.54
C THR A 44 -7.31 -2.82 4.26
N GLU A 45 -7.20 -3.97 4.91
CA GLU A 45 -5.96 -4.42 5.57
C GLU A 45 -4.81 -4.65 4.57
N HIS A 46 -5.11 -5.26 3.42
CA HIS A 46 -4.15 -5.47 2.35
C HIS A 46 -3.66 -4.14 1.76
N LEU A 47 -4.57 -3.22 1.46
CA LEU A 47 -4.24 -1.89 0.95
C LEU A 47 -3.40 -1.08 1.93
N GLU A 48 -3.75 -1.07 3.21
CA GLU A 48 -2.98 -0.39 4.25
C GLU A 48 -1.57 -0.99 4.40
N THR A 49 -1.46 -2.32 4.29
CA THR A 49 -0.15 -2.99 4.29
C THR A 49 0.70 -2.57 3.09
N ILE A 50 0.13 -2.58 1.89
CA ILE A 50 0.82 -2.12 0.66
C ILE A 50 1.27 -0.67 0.82
N LYS A 51 0.37 0.22 1.26
CA LYS A 51 0.64 1.65 1.50
C LYS A 51 1.85 1.85 2.39
N ARG A 52 1.90 1.18 3.56
CA ARG A 52 3.05 1.24 4.48
C ARG A 52 4.35 0.75 3.85
N MET A 53 4.29 -0.34 3.09
CA MET A 53 5.47 -0.90 2.41
C MET A 53 6.02 0.04 1.33
N CYS A 54 5.14 0.66 0.54
CA CYS A 54 5.50 1.63 -0.48
C CYS A 54 6.12 2.89 0.13
N ILE A 55 5.48 3.48 1.14
CA ILE A 55 6.01 4.65 1.87
C ILE A 55 7.42 4.37 2.39
N ARG A 56 7.60 3.23 3.08
CA ARG A 56 8.91 2.85 3.63
C ARG A 56 9.96 2.71 2.54
N THR A 57 9.62 2.06 1.43
CA THR A 57 10.57 1.81 0.34
C THR A 57 10.96 3.12 -0.36
N TYR A 58 10.00 4.03 -0.55
CA TYR A 58 10.25 5.34 -1.11
C TYR A 58 11.12 6.20 -0.18
N ALA A 59 10.82 6.24 1.12
CA ALA A 59 11.63 6.94 2.11
C ALA A 59 13.07 6.42 2.15
N GLU A 60 13.27 5.10 2.23
CA GLU A 60 14.61 4.50 2.20
C GLU A 60 15.36 4.84 0.90
N THR A 61 14.66 4.89 -0.23
CA THR A 61 15.26 5.26 -1.52
C THR A 61 15.67 6.73 -1.54
N LEU A 62 14.78 7.63 -1.16
CA LEU A 62 15.05 9.06 -1.06
C LEU A 62 16.27 9.35 -0.18
N PHE A 63 16.28 8.84 1.05
CA PHE A 63 17.37 9.07 1.99
C PHE A 63 18.69 8.40 1.59
N SER A 64 18.64 7.29 0.83
CA SER A 64 19.87 6.68 0.29
C SER A 64 20.53 7.51 -0.82
N LEU A 65 19.78 8.37 -1.48
CA LEU A 65 20.26 9.22 -2.58
C LEU A 65 20.66 10.63 -2.10
N SER A 66 20.15 11.07 -0.95
CA SER A 66 20.51 12.34 -0.32
C SER A 66 21.88 12.23 0.37
N SER A 67 22.89 12.89 -0.19
CA SER A 67 24.28 12.88 0.32
C SER A 67 24.65 14.16 1.09
N ARG A 68 23.82 15.19 0.99
CA ARG A 68 23.98 16.51 1.63
C ARG A 68 22.72 16.87 2.41
N ILE A 69 22.87 17.71 3.45
CA ILE A 69 21.76 18.12 4.33
C ILE A 69 20.61 18.75 3.54
N ASP A 70 20.91 19.64 2.59
CA ASP A 70 19.90 20.31 1.76
C ASP A 70 19.07 19.30 0.93
N GLN A 71 19.70 18.21 0.46
CA GLN A 71 19.02 17.13 -0.26
C GLN A 71 18.17 16.26 0.66
N VAL A 72 18.46 16.22 1.96
CA VAL A 72 17.66 15.51 2.96
C VAL A 72 16.40 16.33 3.26
N GLU A 73 16.51 17.66 3.36
CA GLU A 73 15.36 18.55 3.57
C GLU A 73 14.33 18.43 2.43
N ASP A 74 14.79 18.53 1.17
CA ASP A 74 13.95 18.32 -0.02
C ASP A 74 13.28 16.92 -0.02
N ALA A 75 14.02 15.88 0.38
CA ALA A 75 13.51 14.52 0.46
C ALA A 75 12.43 14.36 1.54
N VAL A 76 12.61 15.00 2.70
CA VAL A 76 11.61 15.03 3.79
C VAL A 76 10.35 15.73 3.31
N GLU A 77 10.47 16.90 2.65
CA GLU A 77 9.32 17.64 2.15
C GLU A 77 8.53 16.84 1.10
N GLN A 78 9.22 16.18 0.17
CA GLN A 78 8.59 15.28 -0.80
C GLN A 78 7.83 14.13 -0.11
N LEU A 79 8.43 13.50 0.91
CA LEU A 79 7.79 12.43 1.66
C LEU A 79 6.55 12.92 2.42
N LEU A 80 6.63 14.08 3.08
CA LEU A 80 5.49 14.69 3.79
C LEU A 80 4.34 15.02 2.85
N ASN A 81 4.64 15.60 1.68
CA ASN A 81 3.64 15.89 0.65
C ASN A 81 2.90 14.63 0.18
N TRP A 82 3.61 13.51 0.01
CA TRP A 82 2.98 12.22 -0.30
C TRP A 82 2.14 11.67 0.86
N LEU A 83 2.62 11.77 2.08
CA LEU A 83 1.88 11.31 3.27
C LEU A 83 0.56 12.07 3.46
N VAL A 84 0.55 13.39 3.22
CA VAL A 84 -0.67 14.20 3.26
C VAL A 84 -1.68 13.73 2.21
N LYS A 85 -1.23 13.53 0.96
CA LYS A 85 -2.09 13.02 -0.12
C LYS A 85 -2.67 11.64 0.20
N LEU A 86 -1.89 10.77 0.83
CA LEU A 86 -2.30 9.41 1.18
C LEU A 86 -3.18 9.31 2.42
N LYS A 87 -3.27 10.36 3.24
CA LYS A 87 -4.16 10.43 4.42
C LYS A 87 -5.57 10.93 4.06
N ALA A 88 -5.73 11.52 2.88
CA ALA A 88 -7.00 12.02 2.37
C ALA A 88 -7.87 10.93 1.70
N VAL A 89 -7.38 9.69 1.66
CA VAL A 89 -8.03 8.47 1.20
C VAL A 89 -8.13 7.51 2.37
#